data_AF-A0A1H1GRD3-F1
#
_entry.id   AF-A0A1H1GRD3-F1
#
_cell.length_a   1.000
_cell.length_b   1.000
_cell.length_c   1.000
_cell.angle_alpha   90.00
_cell.angle_beta   90.00
_cell.angle_gamma   90.00
#
_symmetry.space_group_name_H-M   'P 1'
#
loop_
_entity.id
_entity.type
_entity.pdbx_description
1 polymer ?
#
loop_
_entity_poly.entity_id
_entity_poly.type
_entity_poly.pdbx_seq_one_letter_code
_entity_poly.pdbx_strand_id
1 'polypeptide(L)' 'MPQKRKHKVYVAQLTAGGKYTYPWISHSTGEAEFTASYRTCYYSGLVLIRDRGSMYGGNYVDQASGDAYRVTQSKA' A
#
# COMPACT_ATOMS: atom_id res chain seq x y z
N MET A 1 3.26 22.07 7.54
CA MET A 1 3.51 20.61 7.47
C MET A 1 2.70 20.06 6.30
N PRO A 2 3.25 19.18 5.43
CA PRO A 2 2.47 18.64 4.32
C PRO A 2 1.29 17.84 4.88
N GLN A 3 0.06 18.22 4.49
CA GLN A 3 -1.16 17.54 4.91
C GLN A 3 -1.13 16.10 4.41
N LYS A 4 -1.12 15.14 5.36
CA LYS A 4 -1.31 13.73 5.06
C LYS A 4 -2.78 13.48 4.70
N ARG A 5 -3.02 12.62 3.70
CA ARG A 5 -4.36 12.28 3.21
C ARG A 5 -4.76 10.90 3.73
N LYS A 6 -5.88 10.79 4.44
CA LYS A 6 -6.41 9.53 4.98
C LYS A 6 -7.45 8.95 4.03
N HIS A 7 -7.31 7.66 3.69
CA HIS A 7 -8.25 6.94 2.83
C HIS A 7 -8.45 5.53 3.35
N LYS A 8 -9.67 5.01 3.24
CA LYS A 8 -9.92 3.57 3.36
C LYS A 8 -9.29 2.86 2.17
N VAL A 9 -8.59 1.77 2.42
CA VAL A 9 -7.84 1.02 1.41
C VAL A 9 -8.04 -0.48 1.56
N TYR A 10 -7.91 -1.17 0.44
CA TYR A 10 -7.64 -2.60 0.36
C TYR A 10 -6.15 -2.79 0.10
N VAL A 11 -5.50 -3.62 0.91
CA VAL A 11 -4.08 -3.93 0.81
C VAL A 11 -3.92 -5.44 0.62
N ALA A 12 -3.25 -5.83 -0.45
CA ALA A 12 -2.92 -7.23 -0.74
C ALA A 12 -1.41 -7.43 -0.79
N GLN A 13 -0.89 -8.43 -0.09
CA GLN A 13 0.52 -8.79 -0.18
C GLN A 13 0.79 -9.62 -1.44
N LEU A 14 1.68 -9.11 -2.31
CA LEU A 14 2.05 -9.74 -3.58
C LEU A 14 3.32 -10.59 -3.48
N THR A 15 4.20 -10.28 -2.53
CA THR A 15 5.37 -11.11 -2.22
C THR A 15 5.55 -11.26 -0.72
N ALA A 16 6.12 -12.39 -0.30
CA ALA A 16 6.58 -12.61 1.06
C ALA A 16 8.02 -13.14 1.00
N GLY A 17 8.96 -12.40 1.60
CA GLY A 17 10.39 -12.70 1.48
C GLY A 17 10.88 -12.69 0.03
N GLY A 18 10.36 -11.77 -0.79
CA GLY A 18 10.73 -11.61 -2.20
C GLY A 18 10.17 -12.68 -3.16
N LYS A 19 9.39 -13.65 -2.67
CA LYS A 19 8.73 -14.67 -3.50
C LYS A 19 7.28 -14.27 -3.75
N TYR A 20 6.81 -14.39 -4.99
CA TYR A 20 5.41 -14.12 -5.32
C TYR A 20 4.47 -14.99 -4.50
N THR A 21 3.54 -14.33 -3.83
CA THR A 21 2.40 -14.95 -3.16
C THR A 21 1.20 -14.89 -4.08
N TYR A 22 0.34 -15.90 -4.01
CA TYR A 22 -0.90 -15.86 -4.76
C TYR A 22 -1.81 -14.72 -4.23
N PRO A 23 -2.45 -13.93 -5.12
CA PRO A 23 -3.22 -12.74 -4.72
C PRO A 23 -4.33 -13.02 -3.70
N TRP A 24 -4.86 -14.22 -3.66
CA TRP A 24 -5.94 -14.63 -2.75
C TRP A 24 -5.48 -14.86 -1.30
N ILE A 25 -4.18 -14.79 -0.99
CA ILE A 25 -3.63 -15.23 0.30
C ILE A 25 -3.90 -14.23 1.44
N SER A 26 -3.88 -12.92 1.20
CA SER A 26 -4.23 -11.96 2.24
C SER A 26 -4.64 -10.61 1.66
N HIS A 27 -5.90 -10.26 1.86
CA HIS A 27 -6.42 -8.90 1.63
C HIS A 27 -6.82 -8.33 2.99
N SER A 28 -6.22 -7.22 3.40
CA SER A 28 -6.62 -6.48 4.57
C SER A 28 -7.29 -5.17 4.15
N THR A 29 -8.28 -4.74 4.93
CA THR A 29 -8.96 -3.45 4.71
C THR A 29 -8.69 -2.56 5.92
N GLY A 30 -8.47 -1.27 5.70
CA GLY A 30 -8.31 -0.32 6.80
C GLY A 30 -8.05 1.10 6.33
N GLU A 31 -7.80 2.01 7.26
CA GLU A 31 -7.37 3.38 6.93
C GLU A 31 -5.85 3.40 6.68
N ALA A 32 -5.44 4.02 5.58
CA ALA A 32 -4.05 4.32 5.30
C ALA A 32 -3.85 5.84 5.23
N GLU A 33 -2.66 6.29 5.66
CA GLU A 33 -2.23 7.67 5.50
C GLU A 33 -1.29 7.78 4.30
N PHE A 34 -1.53 8.76 3.44
CA PHE A 34 -0.70 9.04 2.27
C PHE A 34 -0.01 10.39 2.40
N THR A 35 1.21 10.46 1.88
CA THR A 35 1.85 11.75 1.56
C THR A 35 1.03 12.51 0.50
N ALA A 36 1.20 13.83 0.40
CA ALA A 36 0.46 14.65 -0.55
C ALA A 36 0.61 14.21 -2.02
N SER A 37 1.76 13.65 -2.38
CA SER A 37 2.06 13.09 -3.71
C SER A 37 1.61 11.63 -3.87
N TYR A 38 1.08 11.01 -2.82
CA TYR A 38 0.75 9.58 -2.71
C TYR A 38 1.92 8.62 -2.97
N ARG A 39 3.17 9.12 -2.98
CA ARG A 39 4.37 8.29 -3.14
C ARG A 39 4.62 7.37 -1.95
N THR A 40 4.27 7.82 -0.76
CA THR A 40 4.37 7.01 0.47
C THR A 40 2.98 6.78 1.05
N CYS A 41 2.71 5.53 1.42
CA CYS A 41 1.53 5.03 2.11
C CYS A 41 1.96 4.43 3.46
N TYR A 42 1.31 4.83 4.54
CA TYR A 42 1.51 4.29 5.88
C TYR A 42 0.29 3.45 6.24
N TYR A 43 0.49 2.16 6.51
CA TYR A 43 -0.61 1.23 6.76
C TYR A 43 -0.18 0.14 7.73
N SER A 44 -0.89 -0.02 8.85
CA SER A 44 -0.65 -1.10 9.82
C SER A 44 0.81 -1.26 10.27
N GLY A 45 1.53 -0.15 10.45
CA GLY A 45 2.96 -0.12 10.79
C GLY A 45 3.92 -0.25 9.62
N LEU A 46 3.43 -0.54 8.41
CA LEU A 46 4.23 -0.60 7.19
C LEU A 46 4.50 0.80 6.61
N VAL A 47 5.67 0.95 5.99
CA VAL A 47 6.03 2.12 5.21
C VAL A 47 6.15 1.70 3.75
N LEU A 48 5.08 1.91 3.01
CA LEU A 48 4.93 1.45 1.65
C LEU A 48 5.31 2.58 0.68
N ILE A 49 6.32 2.35 -0.15
CA ILE A 49 6.77 3.28 -1.20
C ILE A 49 6.22 2.86 -2.54
N ARG A 50 5.57 3.77 -3.26
CA ARG A 50 4.93 3.48 -4.55
C ARG A 50 6.00 3.17 -5.59
N ASP A 51 5.91 1.97 -6.15
CA ASP A 51 6.69 1.54 -7.32
C ASP A 51 5.99 1.98 -8.61
N ARG A 52 4.69 1.66 -8.75
CA ARG A 52 3.90 1.98 -9.95
C ARG A 52 2.42 2.15 -9.66
N GLY A 53 1.71 2.90 -10.51
CA GLY A 53 0.26 3.14 -10.42
C GLY A 53 -0.11 4.59 -10.13
N SER A 54 -1.35 4.81 -9.67
CA SER A 54 -1.96 6.14 -9.50
C SER A 54 -2.43 6.38 -8.07
N MET A 55 -2.94 7.59 -7.77
CA MET A 55 -3.48 7.92 -6.45
C MET A 55 -4.60 6.98 -5.98
N TYR A 56 -5.39 6.42 -6.90
CA TYR A 56 -6.51 5.54 -6.60
C TYR A 56 -6.09 4.07 -6.38
N GLY A 57 -4.91 3.69 -6.86
CA GLY A 57 -4.38 2.35 -6.66
C GLY A 57 -3.05 2.12 -7.35
N GLY A 58 -2.21 1.31 -6.74
CA GLY A 58 -0.87 1.06 -7.23
C GLY A 58 -0.18 -0.09 -6.51
N ASN A 59 0.97 -0.47 -7.04
CA ASN A 59 1.89 -1.37 -6.37
C ASN A 59 2.87 -0.54 -5.55
N TYR A 60 3.15 -1.05 -4.37
CA TYR A 60 4.03 -0.46 -3.40
C TYR A 60 5.03 -1.50 -2.93
N VAL A 61 6.17 -1.05 -2.44
CA VAL A 61 7.20 -1.88 -1.83
C VAL A 61 7.34 -1.43 -0.39
N ASP A 62 7.28 -2.37 0.55
CA ASP A 62 7.58 -2.08 1.94
C ASP A 62 9.07 -1.76 2.12
N GLN A 63 9.35 -0.64 2.77
CA GLN A 63 10.72 -0.16 2.97
C GLN A 63 11.55 -1.08 3.87
N ALA A 64 10.91 -1.80 4.80
CA ALA A 64 11.61 -2.67 5.74
C ALA A 64 11.93 -4.05 5.15
N SER A 65 10.95 -4.70 4.53
CA SER A 65 11.08 -6.06 4.00
C SER A 65 11.46 -6.13 2.52
N GLY A 66 11.20 -5.08 1.75
CA GLY A 66 11.29 -5.12 0.29
C GLY A 66 10.13 -5.87 -0.38
N ASP A 67 9.13 -6.32 0.39
CA ASP A 67 7.99 -7.04 -0.17
C ASP A 67 7.02 -6.11 -0.90
N ALA A 68 6.45 -6.62 -1.99
CA ALA A 68 5.51 -5.91 -2.82
C ALA A 68 4.08 -6.06 -2.30
N TYR A 69 3.33 -4.97 -2.32
CA TYR A 69 1.94 -4.87 -1.93
C TYR A 69 1.13 -4.17 -3.01
N ARG A 70 -0.12 -4.58 -3.21
CA ARG A 70 -1.12 -3.83 -3.96
C ARG A 70 -1.94 -3.01 -2.99
N VAL A 71 -1.96 -1.69 -3.13
CA VAL A 71 -2.81 -0.79 -2.35
C VAL A 71 -3.84 -0.17 -3.29
N THR A 72 -5.12 -0.31 -2.95
CA THR A 72 -6.23 0.26 -3.72
C THR A 72 -7.13 1.06 -2.78
N GLN A 73 -7.45 2.31 -3.12
CA GLN A 73 -8.42 3.06 -2.33
C GLN A 73 -9.80 2.43 -2.49
N SER A 74 -10.52 2.24 -1.39
CA SER A 74 -11.92 1.85 -1.48
C SER A 74 -12.70 3.00 -2.09
N LYS A 75 -13.53 2.73 -3.10
CA LYS A 75 -14.54 3.70 -3.50
C LYS A 75 -15.45 3.93 -2.30
N ALA A 76 -15.66 5.20 -1.95
CA ALA A 76 -16.65 5.60 -0.95
C ALA A 76 -18.06 5.21 -1.41
#